data_AF-A0A2R7T4H1-F1
#
_entry.id   AF-A0A2R7T4H1-F1
#
_cell.length_a   1.000
_cell.length_b   1.000
_cell.length_c   1.000
_cell.angle_alpha   90.00
_cell.angle_beta   90.00
_cell.angle_gamma   90.00
#
_symmetry.space_group_name_H-M   'P 1'
#
loop_
_entity.id
_entity.type
_entity.pdbx_description
1 polymer ?
#
loop_
_entity_poly.entity_id
_entity_poly.type
_entity_poly.pdbx_seq_one_letter_code
_entity_poly.pdbx_strand_id
1 'polypeptide(L)'
;MAAMALCLPGLGAAEASGASDISYSLSGFGQFTAGKVLSGTDRTYAQWQCPCAMQNWEYVGVYEKRKGWQADQESLLGLQGTVRFGDSLSATAQVLSRPGNFNYRPTVDWAYVSWNVSDKWTLQAGRKRIPLYYYSDFLYIATAYPWIRPPADVYGWPIYAYDGANAAYSG
;
A
#
# COMPACT_ATOMS: atom_id res chain seq x y z
N MET A 1 -11.66 22.42 -2.30
CA MET A 1 -11.52 21.13 -1.58
C MET A 1 -10.70 21.41 -0.34
N ALA A 2 -11.23 21.17 0.85
CA ALA A 2 -10.45 21.28 2.08
C ALA A 2 -10.38 19.87 2.68
N ALA A 3 -9.24 19.21 2.47
CA ALA A 3 -8.93 17.94 3.10
C ALA A 3 -7.94 18.27 4.24
N MET A 4 -8.36 18.05 5.48
CA MET A 4 -7.49 18.17 6.64
C MET A 4 -7.15 16.74 7.07
N ALA A 5 -5.93 16.32 6.75
CA ALA A 5 -5.44 14.99 7.07
C ALA A 5 -4.50 15.09 8.27
N LEU A 6 -4.81 14.33 9.32
CA LEU A 6 -3.96 14.18 10.47
C LEU A 6 -3.21 12.85 10.29
N CYS A 7 -1.99 12.89 9.73
CA CYS A 7 -1.08 11.75 9.72
C CYS A 7 -0.49 11.58 11.12
N LEU A 8 -1.00 10.61 11.90
CA LEU A 8 -0.36 10.18 13.14
C LEU A 8 0.60 9.04 12.81
N PRO A 9 1.93 9.21 13.01
CA PRO A 9 2.87 8.12 12.85
C PRO A 9 2.74 7.16 14.04
N GLY A 10 2.49 5.88 13.78
CA GLY A 10 2.67 4.85 14.79
C GLY A 10 2.09 3.49 14.44
N LEU A 11 2.93 2.47 14.29
CA LEU A 11 3.14 1.43 15.31
C LEU A 11 4.45 0.68 15.02
N GLY A 12 5.22 0.39 16.07
CA GLY A 12 6.66 0.13 16.01
C GLY A 12 7.15 -1.05 15.16
N ALA A 13 8.43 -0.99 14.82
CA ALA A 13 9.18 -2.11 14.29
C ALA A 13 9.59 -3.02 15.46
N ALA A 14 9.15 -4.28 15.43
CA ALA A 14 9.66 -5.32 16.31
C ALA A 14 10.71 -6.10 15.51
N GLU A 15 11.98 -5.90 15.85
CA GLU A 15 13.08 -6.75 15.41
C GLU A 15 13.44 -7.65 16.56
N ALA A 16 13.56 -8.94 16.30
CA ALA A 16 14.32 -9.79 17.20
C ALA A 16 15.11 -10.81 16.39
N SER A 17 16.22 -11.24 17.00
CA SER A 17 17.19 -12.15 16.40
C SER A 17 17.07 -13.50 17.09
N GLY A 18 16.92 -14.56 16.29
CA GLY A 18 17.04 -15.93 16.78
C GLY A 18 18.51 -16.31 16.93
N ALA A 19 18.82 -17.21 17.86
CA ALA A 19 20.19 -17.65 18.21
C ALA A 19 20.93 -18.46 17.11
N SER A 20 20.50 -18.39 15.85
CA SER A 20 21.09 -19.11 14.71
C SER A 20 20.73 -18.40 13.41
N ASP A 21 21.65 -17.61 12.84
CA ASP A 21 21.68 -17.01 11.47
C ASP A 21 20.34 -16.58 10.81
N ILE A 22 19.31 -16.31 11.62
CA ILE A 22 17.95 -16.02 11.20
C ILE A 22 17.54 -14.74 11.90
N SER A 23 17.29 -13.71 11.11
CA SER A 23 16.77 -12.44 11.59
C SER A 23 15.34 -12.24 11.09
N TYR A 24 14.51 -11.63 11.93
CA TYR A 24 13.15 -11.26 11.57
C TYR A 24 12.90 -9.78 11.88
N SER A 25 12.13 -9.15 11.00
CA SER A 25 11.65 -7.79 11.16
C SER A 25 10.16 -7.76 10.88
N LEU A 26 9.39 -7.20 11.80
CA LEU A 26 7.97 -6.98 11.66
C LEU A 26 7.71 -5.48 11.82
N SER A 27 7.04 -4.87 10.84
CA SER A 27 6.65 -3.47 10.87
C SER A 27 5.17 -3.29 10.60
N GLY A 28 4.56 -2.37 11.33
CA GLY A 28 3.18 -1.93 11.10
C GLY A 28 3.16 -0.51 10.56
N PHE A 29 2.18 -0.22 9.72
CA PHE A 29 1.92 1.14 9.25
C PHE A 29 0.43 1.38 9.10
N GLY A 30 0.02 2.64 9.17
CA GLY A 30 -1.37 3.02 9.06
C GLY A 30 -1.49 4.43 8.52
N GLN A 31 -2.58 4.67 7.82
CA GLN A 31 -2.99 5.97 7.36
C GLN A 31 -4.46 6.17 7.72
N PHE A 32 -4.73 7.30 8.37
CA PHE A 32 -6.08 7.77 8.61
C PHE A 32 -6.34 8.98 7.72
N THR A 33 -7.45 8.98 7.00
CA THR A 33 -7.78 10.05 6.07
C THR A 33 -9.25 10.39 6.20
N ALA A 34 -9.56 11.67 6.45
CA ALA A 34 -10.91 12.19 6.52
C ALA A 34 -11.12 13.33 5.51
N GLY A 35 -12.27 13.35 4.86
CA GLY A 35 -12.59 14.30 3.80
C GLY A 35 -14.08 14.55 3.67
N LYS A 36 -14.41 15.73 3.11
CA LYS A 36 -15.79 16.13 2.81
C LYS A 36 -15.83 16.85 1.47
N VAL A 37 -16.77 16.45 0.61
CA VAL A 37 -17.06 17.17 -0.63
C VAL A 37 -17.87 18.43 -0.29
N LEU A 38 -17.39 19.59 -0.73
CA LEU A 38 -18.02 20.89 -0.43
C LEU A 38 -19.04 21.30 -1.50
N SER A 39 -18.69 21.09 -2.78
CA SER A 39 -19.50 21.48 -3.94
C SER A 39 -19.21 20.54 -5.11
N GLY A 40 -20.10 20.56 -6.10
CA GLY A 40 -19.98 19.82 -7.35
C GLY A 40 -21.34 19.70 -8.02
N THR A 41 -21.40 18.94 -9.11
CA THR A 41 -22.61 18.77 -9.92
C THR A 41 -23.38 17.54 -9.48
N ASP A 42 -24.70 17.71 -9.33
CA ASP A 42 -25.61 16.61 -9.04
C ASP A 42 -25.72 15.70 -10.26
N ARG A 43 -25.28 14.45 -10.10
CA ARG A 43 -25.37 13.41 -11.13
C ARG A 43 -25.24 12.04 -10.50
N THR A 44 -25.87 11.05 -11.12
CA THR A 44 -25.59 9.65 -10.80
C THR A 44 -24.43 9.19 -11.67
N TYR A 45 -23.37 8.66 -11.06
CA TYR A 45 -22.24 8.06 -11.77
C TYR A 45 -22.07 6.64 -11.24
N ALA A 46 -22.27 5.63 -12.09
CA ALA A 46 -22.35 4.22 -11.70
C ALA A 46 -23.25 4.03 -10.46
N GLN A 47 -22.72 3.56 -9.32
CA GLN A 47 -23.48 3.39 -8.07
C GLN A 47 -23.47 4.60 -7.12
N TRP A 48 -22.77 5.69 -7.45
CA TRP A 48 -22.58 6.84 -6.55
C TRP A 48 -23.51 8.00 -6.88
N GLN A 49 -24.05 8.63 -5.84
CA GLN A 49 -24.87 9.83 -5.96
C GLN A 49 -23.99 11.05 -5.71
N CYS A 50 -23.54 11.67 -6.80
CA CYS A 50 -22.70 12.86 -6.76
C CYS A 50 -23.56 14.10 -6.46
N PRO A 51 -23.00 15.13 -5.81
CA PRO A 51 -21.61 15.57 -5.94
C PRO A 51 -20.65 14.65 -5.19
N CYS A 52 -19.68 14.09 -5.91
CA CYS A 52 -18.76 13.09 -5.39
C CYS A 52 -17.33 13.43 -5.82
N ALA A 53 -16.35 13.01 -5.03
CA ALA A 53 -14.94 13.13 -5.37
C ALA A 53 -14.32 11.72 -5.40
N MET A 54 -13.95 11.27 -6.60
CA MET A 54 -13.23 10.03 -6.78
C MET A 54 -11.78 10.32 -6.45
N GLN A 55 -11.31 9.81 -5.33
CA GLN A 55 -9.93 9.99 -4.94
C GLN A 55 -9.15 8.78 -5.40
N ASN A 56 -9.53 7.54 -5.04
CA ASN A 56 -8.75 6.34 -5.39
C ASN A 56 -9.46 5.43 -6.38
N TRP A 57 -8.73 4.96 -7.39
CA TRP A 57 -9.23 3.98 -8.35
C TRP A 57 -8.81 2.54 -8.02
N GLU A 58 -7.65 2.33 -7.39
CA GLU A 58 -7.09 1.01 -7.04
C GLU A 58 -8.00 0.25 -6.06
N TYR A 59 -8.67 0.96 -5.15
CA TYR A 59 -9.61 0.42 -4.15
C TYR A 59 -10.86 1.28 -3.97
N VAL A 60 -11.21 2.07 -5.00
CA VAL A 60 -12.52 2.74 -5.11
C VAL A 60 -12.84 3.66 -3.93
N GLY A 61 -11.97 4.62 -3.66
CA GLY A 61 -12.16 5.64 -2.63
C GLY A 61 -12.99 6.80 -3.16
N VAL A 62 -14.29 6.84 -2.87
CA VAL A 62 -15.24 7.85 -3.38
C VAL A 62 -15.93 8.57 -2.24
N TYR A 63 -15.68 9.87 -2.11
CA TYR A 63 -16.37 10.71 -1.14
C TYR A 63 -17.67 11.24 -1.74
N GLU A 64 -18.79 11.05 -1.06
CA GLU A 64 -20.08 11.63 -1.47
C GLU A 64 -20.44 12.84 -0.60
N LYS A 65 -20.85 13.97 -1.21
CA LYS A 65 -21.22 15.20 -0.48
C LYS A 65 -22.34 14.97 0.53
N ARG A 66 -23.35 14.18 0.15
CA ARG A 66 -24.50 13.84 1.00
C ARG A 66 -24.13 13.10 2.28
N LYS A 67 -23.01 12.36 2.28
CA LYS A 67 -22.49 11.62 3.44
C LYS A 67 -21.68 12.52 4.39
N GLY A 68 -21.43 13.77 4.02
CA GLY A 68 -20.68 14.71 4.86
C GLY A 68 -19.22 14.29 5.03
N TRP A 69 -18.76 14.29 6.28
CA TRP A 69 -17.41 13.83 6.63
C TRP A 69 -17.35 12.31 6.49
N GLN A 70 -16.39 11.84 5.70
CA GLN A 70 -16.09 10.42 5.54
C GLN A 70 -14.63 10.20 5.89
N ALA A 71 -14.31 9.14 6.63
CA ALA A 71 -12.94 8.77 6.99
C ALA A 71 -12.56 7.36 6.52
N ASP A 72 -13.49 6.68 5.87
CA ASP A 72 -13.42 5.28 5.47
C ASP A 72 -13.17 5.12 3.96
N GLN A 73 -12.77 6.18 3.25
CA GLN A 73 -12.55 6.07 1.80
C GLN A 73 -11.10 5.76 1.44
N GLU A 74 -10.17 6.21 2.28
CA GLU A 74 -8.72 6.12 2.01
C GLU A 74 -7.91 5.71 3.24
N SER A 75 -8.56 5.52 4.40
CA SER A 75 -7.87 4.99 5.57
C SER A 75 -7.45 3.55 5.34
N LEU A 76 -6.25 3.19 5.78
CA LEU A 76 -5.69 1.84 5.63
C LEU A 76 -4.80 1.47 6.81
N LEU A 77 -4.66 0.16 7.02
CA LEU A 77 -3.73 -0.42 7.96
C LEU A 77 -2.94 -1.52 7.25
N GLY A 78 -1.64 -1.60 7.53
CA GLY A 78 -0.74 -2.56 6.92
C GLY A 78 0.19 -3.19 7.94
N LEU A 79 0.51 -4.46 7.71
CA LEU A 79 1.54 -5.22 8.43
C LEU A 79 2.48 -5.83 7.40
N GLN A 80 3.78 -5.69 7.64
CA GLN A 80 4.83 -6.30 6.83
C GLN A 80 5.77 -7.10 7.71
N GLY A 81 6.04 -8.34 7.30
CA GLY A 81 7.06 -9.18 7.90
C GLY A 81 8.13 -9.55 6.89
N THR A 82 9.39 -9.55 7.34
CA THR A 82 10.53 -10.06 6.59
C THR A 82 11.32 -11.01 7.47
N VAL A 83 11.63 -12.20 6.95
CA VAL A 83 12.55 -13.15 7.57
C VAL A 83 13.76 -13.30 6.66
N ARG A 84 14.96 -13.22 7.22
CA ARG A 84 16.22 -13.46 6.51
C ARG A 84 16.88 -14.72 7.07
N PHE A 85 17.39 -15.55 6.17
CA PHE A 85 18.13 -16.77 6.45
C PHE A 85 19.56 -16.58 5.92
N GLY A 86 20.48 -16.31 6.83
CA GLY A 86 21.82 -15.84 6.53
C GLY A 86 21.82 -14.56 5.68
N ASP A 87 22.85 -14.42 4.86
CA ASP A 87 23.07 -13.22 4.03
C ASP A 87 22.42 -13.31 2.64
N SER A 88 21.99 -14.51 2.22
CA SER A 88 21.61 -14.75 0.82
C SER A 88 20.12 -14.90 0.58
N LEU A 89 19.33 -15.35 1.57
CA LEU A 89 17.92 -15.70 1.36
C LEU A 89 17.01 -14.89 2.28
N SER A 90 15.92 -14.36 1.74
CA SER A 90 14.88 -13.71 2.54
C SER A 90 13.48 -13.97 2.00
N ALA A 91 12.50 -13.93 2.88
CA ALA A 91 11.08 -13.99 2.54
C ALA A 91 10.38 -12.76 3.12
N THR A 92 9.57 -12.09 2.30
CA THR A 92 8.81 -10.90 2.69
C THR A 92 7.34 -11.08 2.35
N ALA A 93 6.46 -10.74 3.29
CA ALA A 93 5.03 -10.71 3.08
C ALA A 93 4.42 -9.44 3.68
N GLN A 94 3.42 -8.88 3.00
CA GLN A 94 2.67 -7.72 3.46
C GLN A 94 1.18 -7.94 3.26
N VAL A 95 0.42 -7.59 4.30
CA VAL A 95 -1.03 -7.66 4.31
C VAL A 95 -1.57 -6.27 4.63
N LEU A 96 -2.61 -5.84 3.91
CA LEU A 96 -3.30 -4.59 4.18
C LEU A 96 -4.79 -4.80 4.36
N SER A 97 -5.37 -4.01 5.25
CA SER A 97 -6.82 -3.83 5.37
C SER A 97 -7.17 -2.45 4.81
N ARG A 98 -8.07 -2.44 3.81
CA ARG A 98 -8.57 -1.25 3.14
C ARG A 98 -10.10 -1.33 3.02
N PRO A 99 -10.83 -0.20 3.10
CA PRO A 99 -12.29 -0.16 3.05
C PRO A 99 -12.91 -0.79 1.81
N GLY A 100 -12.27 -0.61 0.64
CA GLY A 100 -12.72 -1.16 -0.65
C GLY A 100 -12.70 -2.70 -0.75
N ASN A 101 -12.08 -3.40 0.20
CA ASN A 101 -11.96 -4.87 0.19
C ASN A 101 -13.13 -5.54 0.93
N PHE A 102 -14.36 -5.46 0.40
CA PHE A 102 -15.51 -6.25 0.86
C PHE A 102 -15.64 -6.35 2.41
N ASN A 103 -15.76 -5.22 3.11
CA ASN A 103 -15.76 -5.09 4.58
C ASN A 103 -14.38 -5.26 5.23
N TYR A 104 -13.37 -4.50 4.79
CA TYR A 104 -12.03 -4.46 5.43
C TYR A 104 -11.29 -5.80 5.43
N ARG A 105 -11.64 -6.73 4.53
CA ARG A 105 -10.95 -8.02 4.45
C ARG A 105 -9.47 -7.78 4.14
N PRO A 106 -8.56 -8.30 4.98
CA PRO A 106 -7.14 -8.17 4.71
C PRO A 106 -6.78 -8.81 3.37
N THR A 107 -6.01 -8.11 2.55
CA THR A 107 -5.50 -8.60 1.26
C THR A 107 -3.98 -8.64 1.30
N VAL A 108 -3.40 -9.66 0.66
CA VAL A 108 -1.96 -9.77 0.47
C VAL A 108 -1.55 -8.93 -0.74
N ASP A 109 -0.80 -7.85 -0.49
CA ASP A 109 -0.29 -6.95 -1.55
C ASP A 109 0.96 -7.54 -2.21
N TRP A 110 1.88 -8.05 -1.40
CA TRP A 110 3.04 -8.79 -1.87
C TRP A 110 3.42 -9.93 -0.90
N ALA A 111 3.93 -11.00 -1.47
CA ALA A 111 4.45 -12.16 -0.78
C ALA A 111 5.46 -12.84 -1.71
N TYR A 112 6.76 -12.65 -1.44
CA TYR A 112 7.83 -13.12 -2.31
C TYR A 112 9.05 -13.58 -1.52
N VAL A 113 9.83 -14.44 -2.16
CA VAL A 113 11.16 -14.86 -1.72
C VAL A 113 12.20 -14.15 -2.57
N SER A 114 13.30 -13.72 -1.96
CA SER A 114 14.45 -13.10 -2.59
C SER A 114 15.71 -13.89 -2.29
N TRP A 115 16.47 -14.22 -3.32
CA TRP A 115 17.73 -14.95 -3.23
C TRP A 115 18.85 -14.19 -3.94
N ASN A 116 19.88 -13.82 -3.19
CA ASN A 116 21.13 -13.24 -3.69
C ASN A 116 22.05 -14.39 -4.12
N VAL A 117 22.10 -14.64 -5.44
CA VAL A 117 22.94 -15.69 -6.03
C VAL A 117 24.41 -15.27 -6.02
N SER A 118 24.67 -13.96 -6.17
CA SER A 118 25.98 -13.34 -6.01
C SER A 118 25.80 -11.86 -5.66
N ASP A 119 26.89 -11.14 -5.40
CA ASP A 119 26.88 -9.68 -5.15
C ASP A 119 26.26 -8.86 -6.29
N LYS A 120 26.08 -9.47 -7.46
CA LYS A 120 25.56 -8.82 -8.67
C LYS A 120 24.18 -9.31 -9.09
N TRP A 121 23.71 -10.45 -8.56
CA TRP A 121 22.48 -11.10 -9.02
C TRP A 121 21.53 -11.38 -7.87
N THR A 122 20.33 -10.82 -7.97
CA THR A 122 19.22 -11.11 -7.07
C THR A 122 18.05 -11.69 -7.87
N LEU A 123 17.59 -12.88 -7.47
CA LEU A 123 16.41 -13.53 -8.02
C LEU A 123 15.25 -13.37 -7.04
N GLN A 124 14.07 -13.02 -7.52
CA GLN A 124 12.86 -12.97 -6.69
C GLN A 124 11.74 -13.75 -7.33
N ALA A 125 10.92 -14.41 -6.52
CA ALA A 125 9.74 -15.14 -6.98
C ALA A 125 8.58 -15.01 -5.99
N GLY A 126 7.37 -14.83 -6.52
CA GLY A 126 6.13 -14.72 -5.75
C GLY A 126 5.23 -13.61 -6.27
N ARG A 127 4.36 -13.11 -5.39
CA ARG A 127 3.53 -11.93 -5.64
C ARG A 127 4.31 -10.68 -5.33
N LYS A 128 4.49 -9.79 -6.30
CA LYS A 128 5.13 -8.48 -6.09
C LYS A 128 4.35 -7.37 -6.80
N ARG A 129 4.45 -6.15 -6.28
CA ARG A 129 3.92 -4.97 -6.96
C ARG A 129 4.75 -4.70 -8.22
N ILE A 130 4.10 -4.27 -9.30
CA ILE A 130 4.80 -3.90 -10.53
C ILE A 130 5.50 -2.55 -10.29
N PRO A 131 6.83 -2.46 -10.48
CA PRO A 131 7.57 -1.22 -10.29
C PRO A 131 7.40 -0.31 -11.53
N LEU A 132 6.16 0.06 -11.86
CA LEU A 132 5.86 0.93 -13.01
C LEU A 132 6.43 2.34 -12.82
N TYR A 133 6.47 2.83 -11.56
CA TYR A 133 6.85 4.19 -11.25
C TYR A 133 7.64 4.27 -9.94
N TYR A 134 8.33 5.40 -9.74
CA TYR A 134 9.29 5.62 -8.66
C TYR A 134 8.74 5.37 -7.25
N TYR A 135 7.45 5.63 -7.01
CA TYR A 135 6.80 5.40 -5.71
C TYR A 135 6.08 4.06 -5.60
N SER A 136 6.16 3.20 -6.62
CA SER A 136 5.47 1.90 -6.62
C SER A 136 5.88 1.06 -5.40
N ASP A 137 7.17 1.02 -5.07
CA ASP A 137 7.68 0.16 -3.98
C ASP A 137 7.29 0.64 -2.56
N PHE A 138 6.68 1.81 -2.41
CA PHE A 138 6.31 2.37 -1.11
C PHE A 138 5.00 3.18 -1.14
N LEU A 139 4.11 2.85 -2.08
CA LEU A 139 2.87 3.60 -2.33
C LEU A 139 1.92 3.69 -1.14
N TYR A 140 2.05 2.78 -0.16
CA TYR A 140 1.21 2.72 1.03
C TYR A 140 1.91 3.18 2.31
N ILE A 141 3.19 3.52 2.20
CA ILE A 141 3.98 4.05 3.30
C ILE A 141 3.87 5.56 3.20
N ALA A 142 2.84 6.13 3.83
CA ALA A 142 2.55 7.57 3.80
C ALA A 142 3.71 8.45 4.32
N THR A 143 4.72 7.87 4.97
CA THR A 143 5.96 8.54 5.39
C THR A 143 6.93 8.79 4.23
N ALA A 144 6.77 8.12 3.10
CA ALA A 144 7.73 8.16 1.99
C ALA A 144 7.49 9.31 0.99
N TYR A 145 6.41 10.08 1.14
CA TYR A 145 6.09 11.22 0.27
C TYR A 145 5.36 12.32 1.06
N PRO A 146 5.51 13.61 0.67
CA PRO A 146 4.94 14.75 1.40
C PRO A 146 3.41 14.90 1.23
N TRP A 147 2.78 14.05 0.42
CA TRP A 147 1.36 14.12 0.09
C TRP A 147 0.57 13.05 0.84
N ILE A 148 -0.75 13.21 0.96
CA ILE A 148 -1.60 12.19 1.58
C ILE A 148 -1.63 10.87 0.78
N ARG A 149 -1.23 10.94 -0.49
CA ARG A 149 -1.11 9.84 -1.45
C ARG A 149 -0.44 10.36 -2.73
N PRO A 150 0.18 9.51 -3.54
CA PRO A 150 0.57 9.87 -4.89
C PRO A 150 -0.64 10.24 -5.77
N PRO A 151 -0.44 11.03 -6.84
CA PRO A 151 -1.51 11.44 -7.75
C PRO A 151 -2.24 10.24 -8.33
N ALA A 152 -3.57 10.23 -8.19
CA ALA A 152 -4.45 9.14 -8.62
C ALA A 152 -4.29 8.81 -10.11
N ASP A 153 -4.08 9.82 -10.94
CA ASP A 153 -4.00 9.70 -12.39
C ASP A 153 -2.75 8.93 -12.84
N VAL A 154 -1.70 8.90 -12.02
CA VAL A 154 -0.44 8.21 -12.33
C VAL A 154 -0.40 6.83 -11.65
N TYR A 155 -0.92 6.72 -10.43
CA TYR A 155 -0.73 5.53 -9.60
C TYR A 155 -2.00 4.70 -9.37
N GLY A 156 -3.17 5.16 -9.85
CA GLY A 156 -4.46 4.46 -9.70
C GLY A 156 -4.70 3.34 -10.71
N TRP A 157 -3.65 2.68 -11.20
CA TRP A 157 -3.80 1.64 -12.21
C TRP A 157 -4.41 0.36 -11.61
N PRO A 158 -5.39 -0.28 -12.27
CA PRO A 158 -6.02 -1.51 -11.77
C PRO A 158 -5.07 -2.70 -11.66
N ILE A 159 -4.01 -2.70 -12.49
CA ILE A 159 -2.97 -3.73 -12.49
C ILE A 159 -1.78 -3.19 -11.69
N TYR A 160 -1.73 -3.52 -10.41
CA TYR A 160 -0.68 -3.08 -9.51
C TYR A 160 0.24 -4.22 -9.07
N ALA A 161 -0.14 -5.49 -9.20
CA ALA A 161 0.65 -6.64 -8.79
C ALA A 161 0.79 -7.68 -9.91
N TYR A 162 1.84 -8.48 -9.82
CA TYR A 162 2.06 -9.66 -10.65
C TYR A 162 2.49 -10.84 -9.78
N ASP A 163 2.12 -12.03 -10.23
CA ASP A 163 2.57 -13.30 -9.68
C ASP A 163 3.61 -13.89 -10.65
N GLY A 164 4.87 -13.98 -10.25
CA GLY A 164 5.93 -14.42 -11.15
C GLY A 164 7.33 -14.39 -10.55
N ALA A 165 8.33 -14.38 -11.42
CA ALA A 165 9.74 -14.29 -11.04
C ALA A 165 10.43 -13.14 -11.76
N ASN A 166 11.42 -12.53 -11.12
CA ASN A 166 12.29 -11.52 -11.71
C ASN A 166 13.77 -11.79 -11.35
N ALA A 167 14.66 -11.19 -12.12
CA ALA A 167 16.09 -11.17 -11.87
C ALA A 167 16.58 -9.73 -11.99
N ALA A 168 17.35 -9.27 -11.02
CA ALA A 168 18.00 -7.97 -11.02
C ALA A 168 19.52 -8.15 -11.10
N TYR A 169 20.16 -7.33 -11.94
CA TYR A 169 21.60 -7.27 -12.09
C TYR A 169 22.12 -5.89 -11.71
N SER A 170 23.06 -5.82 -10.76
CA SER A 170 23.78 -4.59 -10.40
C SER A 170 25.23 -4.70 -10.87
N GLY A 171 25.63 -3.77 -11.75
CA GLY A 171 26.96 -3.69 -12.36
C GLY A 171 27.62 -2.34 -12.16
#